data_AF-A0A523QFZ2-F1
#
_entry.id   AF-A0A523QFZ2-F1
#
_cell.length_a   1.000
_cell.length_b   1.000
_cell.length_c   1.000
_cell.angle_alpha   90.00
_cell.angle_beta   90.00
_cell.angle_gamma   90.00
#
_symmetry.space_group_name_H-M   'P 1'
#
loop_
_entity.id
_entity.type
_entity.pdbx_description
1 polymer ?
#
loop_
_entity_poly.entity_id
_entity_poly.type
_entity_poly.pdbx_seq_one_letter_code
_entity_poly.pdbx_strand_id
1 'polypeptide(L)' 'MLRKTGIANKYLLTRLAIQRMRDIVRQKDKRSLEKPQNKLPTRVLREIAEGKVKMEKLTVKDEEESEN' A
#
# COMPACT_ATOMS: atom_id res chain seq x y z
N MET A 1 15.05 -8.14 -6.30
CA MET A 1 13.68 -7.58 -6.35
C MET A 1 13.17 -7.16 -4.95
N LEU A 2 13.74 -6.10 -4.34
CA LEU A 2 13.19 -5.38 -3.16
C LEU A 2 14.20 -4.39 -2.59
N ARG A 3 15.50 -4.59 -2.87
CA ARG A 3 16.59 -3.70 -2.44
C ARG A 3 16.49 -2.24 -2.96
N LYS A 4 15.72 -1.98 -4.03
CA LYS A 4 15.59 -0.63 -4.62
C LYS A 4 14.63 0.29 -3.86
N THR A 5 13.78 -0.24 -2.96
CA THR A 5 12.76 0.57 -2.27
C THR A 5 13.21 1.04 -0.88
N GLY A 6 14.37 0.58 -0.40
CA GLY A 6 14.84 0.85 0.97
C GLY A 6 14.05 0.11 2.06
N ILE A 7 13.05 -0.70 1.72
CA ILE A 7 12.23 -1.44 2.68
C ILE A 7 12.90 -2.79 2.99
N ALA A 8 13.79 -2.80 3.97
CA ALA A 8 14.48 -4.02 4.40
C ALA A 8 13.57 -4.99 5.19
N ASN A 9 12.53 -4.45 5.85
CA ASN A 9 11.63 -5.23 6.69
C ASN A 9 10.40 -5.73 5.92
N LYS A 10 10.29 -7.06 5.75
CA LYS A 10 9.16 -7.72 5.07
C LYS A 10 7.79 -7.41 5.69
N TYR A 11 7.72 -7.17 7.00
CA TYR A 11 6.47 -6.86 7.69
C TYR A 11 6.03 -5.42 7.41
N LEU A 12 6.97 -4.47 7.39
CA LEU A 12 6.70 -3.08 7.00
C LEU A 12 6.23 -3.01 5.54
N LEU A 13 6.82 -3.80 4.66
CA LEU A 13 6.37 -3.92 3.27
C LEU A 13 4.91 -4.37 3.19
N THR A 14 4.56 -5.41 3.95
CA THR A 14 3.19 -5.94 3.98
C THR A 14 2.20 -4.90 4.53
N ARG A 15 2.55 -4.20 5.61
CA ARG A 15 1.71 -3.12 6.16
C ARG A 15 1.51 -1.99 5.14
N LEU A 16 2.59 -1.57 4.46
CA LEU A 16 2.53 -0.56 3.40
C LEU A 16 1.62 -0.99 2.25
N ALA A 17 1.76 -2.23 1.79
CA ALA A 17 0.94 -2.78 0.73
C ALA A 17 -0.55 -2.82 1.11
N ILE A 18 -0.86 -3.28 2.33
CA ILE A 18 -2.24 -3.31 2.83
C ILE A 18 -2.82 -1.89 2.93
N GLN A 19 -2.08 -0.94 3.51
CA GLN A 19 -2.49 0.46 3.64
C GLN A 19 -2.83 1.04 2.25
N ARG A 20 -1.92 0.86 1.29
CA ARG A 20 -2.11 1.34 -0.08
C ARG A 20 -3.29 0.69 -0.78
N MET A 21 -3.51 -0.61 -0.56
CA MET A 21 -4.69 -1.31 -1.08
C MET A 21 -5.98 -0.72 -0.51
N ARG A 22 -6.06 -0.44 0.80
CA ARG A 22 -7.22 0.21 1.42
C ARG A 22 -7.47 1.59 0.84
N ASP A 23 -6.43 2.39 0.63
CA ASP A 23 -6.56 3.72 0.02
C ASP A 23 -7.12 3.63 -1.40
N ILE A 24 -6.64 2.66 -2.20
CA ILE A 24 -7.16 2.43 -3.55
C ILE A 24 -8.64 2.03 -3.52
N VAL A 25 -9.04 1.18 -2.57
CA VAL A 25 -10.44 0.77 -2.41
C VAL A 25 -11.33 1.92 -1.91
N ARG A 26 -10.80 2.81 -1.06
CA ARG A 26 -11.52 4.01 -0.57
C ARG A 26 -11.63 5.11 -1.64
N GLN A 27 -10.61 5.29 -2.47
CA GLN A 27 -10.54 6.35 -3.49
C GLN A 27 -11.21 5.97 -4.82
N LYS A 28 -11.22 4.68 -5.18
CA LYS A 28 -11.88 4.24 -6.41
C LYS A 28 -13.34 3.96 -6.14
N ASP A 29 -14.19 4.71 -6.85
CA ASP A 29 -15.56 4.30 -7.13
C ASP A 29 -15.54 2.88 -7.71
N LYS A 30 -16.39 1.99 -7.18
CA LYS A 30 -16.32 0.52 -7.32
C LYS A 30 -16.13 0.02 -8.78
N ARG A 31 -16.56 0.80 -9.78
CA ARG A 31 -16.38 0.57 -11.23
C ARG A 31 -14.93 0.44 -11.69
N SER A 32 -13.99 1.13 -11.06
CA SER A 32 -12.58 1.14 -11.50
C SER A 32 -11.78 -0.09 -11.06
N LEU A 33 -12.40 -1.00 -10.31
CA LEU A 33 -11.87 -2.30 -9.90
C LEU A 33 -12.34 -3.45 -10.82
N GLU A 34 -13.24 -3.19 -11.76
CA GLU A 34 -13.92 -4.27 -12.49
C GLU A 34 -13.06 -4.95 -13.57
N LYS A 35 -12.01 -4.31 -14.10
CA LYS A 35 -11.13 -4.93 -15.11
C LYS A 35 -9.66 -4.48 -15.09
N PRO A 36 -8.92 -4.55 -13.96
CA PRO A 36 -7.49 -4.33 -14.03
C PRO A 36 -6.81 -5.53 -14.68
N GLN A 37 -5.91 -5.28 -15.64
CA GLN A 37 -5.10 -6.29 -16.33
C GLN A 37 -4.21 -7.12 -15.37
N ASN A 38 -4.00 -6.62 -14.15
CA ASN A 38 -3.29 -7.30 -13.06
C ASN A 38 -4.10 -7.22 -11.75
N LYS A 39 -4.02 -8.27 -10.92
CA LYS A 39 -4.63 -8.27 -9.58
C LYS A 39 -4.12 -7.07 -8.74
N LEU A 40 -5.00 -6.52 -7.90
CA LEU A 40 -4.70 -5.36 -7.06
C LEU A 40 -3.40 -5.49 -6.24
N PRO A 41 -3.10 -6.64 -5.59
CA PRO A 41 -1.84 -6.80 -4.85
C PRO A 41 -0.60 -6.67 -5.74
N THR A 42 -0.63 -7.26 -6.93
CA THR A 42 0.48 -7.21 -7.90
C THR A 42 0.75 -5.78 -8.35
N ARG A 43 -0.31 -5.01 -8.59
CA ARG A 43 -0.21 -3.59 -8.93
C ARG A 43 0.42 -2.79 -7.79
N VAL A 44 -0.04 -2.99 -6.56
CA VAL A 44 0.48 -2.26 -5.39
C VAL A 44 1.95 -2.61 -5.12
N LEU A 45 2.33 -3.88 -5.19
CA LEU A 45 3.72 -4.29 -5.05
C LEU A 45 4.62 -3.69 -6.13
N ARG A 46 4.12 -3.56 -7.37
CA ARG A 46 4.83 -2.85 -8.44
C ARG A 46 4.97 -1.36 -8.15
N GLU A 47 3.90 -0.68 -7.72
CA GLU A 47 3.94 0.73 -7.33
C GLU A 47 4.96 0.98 -6.21
N ILE A 48 5.04 0.07 -5.23
CA ILE A 48 6.05 0.12 -4.15
C ILE A 48 7.45 -0.09 -4.73
N ALA A 49 7.65 -1.10 -5.58
CA ALA A 49 8.93 -1.39 -6.23
C ALA A 49 9.47 -0.23 -7.09
N GLU A 50 8.56 0.53 -7.69
CA GLU A 50 8.84 1.73 -8.49
C GLU A 50 9.06 3.00 -7.64
N GLY A 51 8.94 2.92 -6.31
CA GLY A 51 9.11 4.07 -5.41
C GLY A 51 7.95 5.07 -5.44
N LYS A 52 6.82 4.72 -6.05
CA LYS A 52 5.63 5.59 -6.15
C LYS A 52 4.82 5.66 -4.85
N VAL A 53 5.06 4.73 -3.93
CA VAL A 53 4.40 4.68 -2.62
C VAL A 53 5.42 5.06 -1.55
N LYS A 54 5.18 6.19 -0.87
CA LYS A 54 6.04 6.69 0.22
C LYS A 54 5.62 6.11 1.57
N MET A 55 6.61 5.86 2.43
CA MET A 55 6.41 5.36 3.80
C MET A 55 5.82 6.41 4.76
N GLU A 56 5.94 7.71 4.46
CA GLU A 56 5.49 8.82 5.31
C GLU A 56 4.00 8.74 5.71
N LYS A 57 3.19 7.95 5.00
CA LYS A 57 1.76 7.75 5.31
C LYS A 57 1.45 6.62 6.29
N LEU A 58 2.43 5.82 6.72
CA LEU A 58 2.22 4.74 7.69
C LEU A 58 2.15 5.24 9.13
N THR A 59 2.83 6.32 9.46
CA THR A 59 2.99 6.77 10.85
C THR A 59 1.75 7.47 11.42
N VAL A 60 0.79 7.88 10.59
CA VAL A 60 -0.32 8.77 11.00
C VAL A 60 -1.63 8.01 11.31
N LYS A 61 -1.62 6.69 11.47
CA LYS A 61 -2.85 5.93 11.80
C LYS A 61 -2.74 4.94 12.96
N ASP A 62 -1.56 4.75 13.53
CA ASP A 62 -1.40 3.88 14.69
C ASP A 62 -1.65 4.61 16.02
N GLU A 63 -1.68 5.95 16.03
CA GLU A 63 -1.85 6.75 17.26
C GLU A 63 -3.31 7.02 17.64
N GLU A 64 -4.28 6.86 16.72
CA GLU A 64 -5.71 7.13 17.02
C GLU A 64 -6.48 5.91 17.58
N GLU A 65 -5.87 4.72 17.64
CA GLU A 65 -6.53 3.50 18.13
C GLU A 65 -6.07 3.06 19.54
N SER A 66 -5.31 3.91 20.25
CA SER A 66 -4.81 3.63 21.62
C SER A 66 -5.51 4.40 22.74
N GLU A 67 -6.52 5.23 22.42
CA GLU A 67 -7.37 5.91 23.41
C GLU A 67 -8.84 5.51 23.18
N ASN A 68 -9.24 4.34 23.70
CA ASN A 68 -10.63 4.02 24.07
C ASN A 68 -10.64 2.85 25.04
#